data_AF-A0A9X9F526-F1
#
_entry.id   AF-A0A9X9F526-F1
#
_cell.length_a   1.000
_cell.length_b   1.000
_cell.length_c   1.000
_cell.angle_alpha   90.00
_cell.angle_beta   90.00
_cell.angle_gamma   90.00
#
_symmetry.space_group_name_H-M   'P 1'
#
loop_
_entity.id
_entity.type
_entity.pdbx_description
1 polymer ?
#
loop_
_entity_poly.entity_id
_entity_poly.type
_entity_poly.pdbx_seq_one_letter_code
_entity_poly.pdbx_strand_id
1 'polypeptide(L)'
;MNKQLFFLPKIDIVATQKKLEGVLESVRLYRQFGMMREEMKVTPSYEIGYHGPTNDIGKPLEDIAMANIQQSKREEWIKQTSFRIDQFLSRLGNGRAGKDQRDIIIKRYLEDEDV
;
A
#
# COMPACT_ATOMS: atom_id res chain seq x y z
N MET A 1 23.13 -37.15 -0.91
CA MET A 1 23.05 -36.32 0.32
C MET A 1 22.77 -34.88 -0.10
N ASN A 2 21.53 -34.42 0.09
CA ASN A 2 21.16 -33.03 -0.21
C ASN A 2 21.81 -32.12 0.83
N LYS A 3 22.89 -31.42 0.45
CA LYS A 3 23.50 -30.39 1.28
C LYS A 3 22.52 -29.22 1.40
N GLN A 4 21.88 -29.14 2.55
CA GLN A 4 20.96 -28.09 2.92
C GLN A 4 21.75 -26.78 3.06
N LEU A 5 21.45 -25.78 2.23
CA LEU A 5 22.05 -24.44 2.21
C LEU A 5 21.64 -23.63 3.46
N PHE A 6 22.17 -23.96 4.63
CA PHE A 6 22.00 -23.15 5.85
C PHE A 6 23.03 -22.00 5.92
N PHE A 7 23.21 -21.24 4.83
CA PHE A 7 24.16 -20.12 4.81
C PHE A 7 23.52 -18.77 5.15
N LEU A 8 22.19 -18.72 5.32
CA LEU A 8 21.48 -17.49 5.63
C LEU A 8 21.40 -17.27 7.15
N PRO A 9 21.61 -16.03 7.64
CA PRO A 9 21.38 -15.69 9.02
C PRO A 9 19.92 -15.94 9.41
N LYS A 10 19.68 -16.23 10.70
CA LYS A 10 18.34 -16.48 11.23
C LYS A 10 17.43 -15.29 10.89
N ILE A 11 16.34 -15.57 10.17
CA ILE A 11 15.36 -14.56 9.80
C ILE A 11 14.63 -14.11 11.07
N ASP A 12 14.52 -12.79 11.25
CA ASP A 12 13.61 -12.23 12.24
C ASP A 12 12.17 -12.39 11.75
N ILE A 13 11.52 -13.41 12.28
CA ILE A 13 10.15 -13.80 11.89
C ILE A 13 9.17 -12.67 12.24
N VAL A 14 9.34 -12.03 13.40
CA VAL A 14 8.44 -10.99 13.88
C VAL A 14 8.55 -9.74 13.02
N ALA A 15 9.78 -9.30 12.73
CA ALA A 15 10.00 -8.15 11.86
C ALA A 15 9.52 -8.42 10.43
N THR A 16 9.70 -9.63 9.92
CA THR A 16 9.24 -10.01 8.58
C THR A 16 7.72 -10.06 8.51
N GLN A 17 7.07 -10.64 9.52
CA GLN A 17 5.61 -10.69 9.61
C GLN A 17 5.02 -9.28 9.64
N LYS A 18 5.52 -8.39 10.51
CA LYS A 18 5.05 -7.01 10.60
C LYS A 18 5.19 -6.25 9.28
N LYS A 19 6.31 -6.46 8.56
CA LYS A 19 6.51 -5.87 7.22
C LYS A 19 5.49 -6.40 6.21
N LEU A 20 5.23 -7.71 6.24
CA LEU A 20 4.29 -8.35 5.33
C LEU A 20 2.85 -7.89 5.58
N GLU A 21 2.44 -7.80 6.85
CA GLU A 21 1.14 -7.25 7.25
C GLU A 21 0.96 -5.81 6.75
N GLY A 22 1.96 -4.94 6.88
CA GLY A 22 1.90 -3.58 6.35
C GLY A 22 1.78 -3.52 4.81
N VAL A 23 2.39 -4.48 4.09
CA VAL A 23 2.23 -4.59 2.64
C VAL A 23 0.80 -5.04 2.29
N LEU A 24 0.27 -6.05 2.98
CA LEU A 24 -1.10 -6.52 2.77
C LEU A 24 -2.12 -5.42 3.06
N GLU A 25 -1.92 -4.66 4.12
CA GLU A 25 -2.76 -3.50 4.46
C GLU A 25 -2.72 -2.44 3.36
N SER A 26 -1.54 -2.10 2.83
CA SER A 26 -1.43 -1.14 1.73
C SER A 26 -2.17 -1.60 0.46
N VAL A 27 -2.19 -2.92 0.22
CA VAL A 27 -2.92 -3.52 -0.90
C VAL A 27 -4.42 -3.53 -0.62
N ARG A 28 -4.85 -3.79 0.62
CA ARG A 28 -6.26 -3.68 1.04
C ARG A 28 -6.78 -2.27 0.78
N LEU A 29 -6.09 -1.24 1.27
CA LEU A 29 -6.45 0.17 1.06
C LEU A 29 -6.54 0.50 -0.44
N TYR A 30 -5.60 0.02 -1.24
CA TYR A 30 -5.64 0.21 -2.70
C TYR A 30 -6.81 -0.50 -3.39
N ARG A 31 -7.24 -1.68 -2.90
CA ARG A 31 -8.43 -2.37 -3.44
C ARG A 31 -9.72 -1.65 -3.09
N GLN A 32 -9.79 -1.07 -1.89
CA GLN A 32 -10.97 -0.37 -1.39
C GLN A 32 -11.12 1.02 -2.02
N PHE A 33 -10.06 1.82 -2.00
CA PHE A 33 -10.09 3.23 -2.44
C PHE A 33 -9.60 3.44 -3.87
N GLY A 34 -8.90 2.46 -4.47
CA GLY A 34 -8.29 2.61 -5.78
C GLY A 34 -7.04 3.50 -5.74
N MET A 35 -6.87 4.30 -6.80
CA MET A 35 -5.78 5.27 -6.90
C MET A 35 -6.11 6.50 -6.04
N MET A 36 -5.34 6.72 -4.98
CA MET A 36 -5.47 7.91 -4.14
C MET A 36 -4.52 8.98 -4.65
N ARG A 37 -5.08 10.07 -5.19
CA ARG A 37 -4.33 11.25 -5.60
C ARG A 37 -4.65 12.42 -4.70
N GLU A 38 -3.66 13.29 -4.51
CA GLU A 38 -3.87 14.56 -3.85
C GLU A 38 -4.65 15.49 -4.77
N GLU A 39 -5.78 15.99 -4.28
CA GLU A 39 -6.60 16.98 -4.97
C GLU A 39 -6.26 18.39 -4.51
N MET A 40 -6.42 19.34 -5.43
CA MET A 40 -6.21 20.75 -5.11
C MET A 40 -7.25 21.26 -4.12
N LYS A 41 -6.76 21.80 -2.99
CA LYS A 41 -7.60 22.55 -2.07
C LYS A 41 -8.02 23.87 -2.73
N VAL A 42 -9.24 23.91 -3.26
CA VAL A 42 -9.81 25.11 -3.90
C VAL A 42 -10.33 26.11 -2.86
N THR A 43 -10.72 25.64 -1.68
CA THR A 43 -11.33 26.50 -0.65
C THR A 43 -10.27 27.07 0.29
N PRO A 44 -10.12 28.41 0.38
CA PRO A 44 -9.25 29.02 1.39
C PRO A 44 -9.77 28.72 2.80
N SER A 45 -8.88 28.72 3.79
CA SER A 45 -9.27 28.65 5.19
C SER A 45 -10.09 29.89 5.57
N TYR A 46 -11.07 29.73 6.48
CA TYR A 46 -11.84 30.84 7.04
C TYR A 46 -11.04 31.74 8.01
N GLU A 47 -9.78 31.39 8.27
CA GLU A 47 -8.89 32.15 9.12
C GLU A 47 -8.43 33.44 8.43
N ILE A 48 -8.33 34.52 9.20
CA ILE A 48 -7.86 35.81 8.71
C ILE A 48 -6.37 35.68 8.40
N GLY A 49 -6.04 35.56 7.11
CA GLY A 49 -4.66 35.69 6.64
C GLY A 49 -4.24 37.17 6.72
N TYR A 50 -3.40 37.51 7.69
CA TYR A 50 -2.69 38.79 7.66
C TYR A 50 -1.77 38.85 6.43
N HIS A 51 -1.48 40.06 5.96
CA HIS A 51 -0.70 40.32 4.74
C HIS A 51 0.59 39.47 4.71
N GLY A 52 0.62 38.52 3.77
CA GLY A 52 1.79 37.70 3.51
C GLY A 52 2.86 38.47 2.74
N PRO A 53 4.09 37.95 2.71
CA PRO A 53 5.17 38.51 1.91
C PRO A 53 4.75 38.60 0.43
N THR A 54 4.72 39.82 -0.14
CA THR A 54 4.21 40.08 -1.51
C THR A 54 5.16 39.59 -2.61
N ASN A 55 6.36 39.15 -2.25
CA ASN A 55 7.37 38.63 -3.17
C ASN A 55 7.21 37.14 -3.46
N ASP A 56 6.31 36.42 -2.77
CA ASP A 56 6.09 35.00 -2.97
C ASP A 56 4.62 34.71 -3.34
N ILE A 57 4.43 33.86 -4.35
CA ILE A 57 3.12 33.49 -4.87
C ILE A 57 2.95 32.01 -4.57
N GLY A 58 1.93 31.66 -3.77
CA GLY A 58 1.60 30.25 -3.52
C GLY A 58 1.28 29.52 -4.82
N LYS A 59 1.91 28.35 -5.03
CA LYS A 59 1.74 27.54 -6.24
C LYS A 59 1.11 26.17 -5.94
N PRO A 60 -0.10 26.14 -5.35
CA PRO A 60 -0.70 24.90 -4.87
C PRO A 60 -0.89 23.85 -5.98
N LEU A 61 -1.12 24.29 -7.21
CA LEU A 61 -1.24 23.38 -8.36
C LEU A 61 0.09 22.67 -8.67
N GLU A 62 1.21 23.40 -8.68
CA GLU A 62 2.53 22.84 -8.97
C GLU A 62 2.94 21.86 -7.85
N ASP A 63 2.73 22.23 -6.59
CA ASP A 63 3.07 21.41 -5.44
C ASP A 63 2.32 20.06 -5.46
N ILE A 64 1.02 20.10 -5.76
CA ILE A 64 0.18 18.90 -5.83
C ILE A 64 0.50 18.06 -7.06
N ALA A 65 0.80 18.69 -8.20
CA ALA A 65 1.26 17.96 -9.38
C ALA A 65 2.57 17.21 -9.08
N MET A 66 3.52 17.84 -8.38
CA MET A 66 4.77 17.21 -7.96
C MET A 66 4.54 16.08 -6.95
N ALA A 67 3.66 16.27 -5.96
CA ALA A 67 3.30 15.24 -5.00
C ALA A 67 2.69 14.01 -5.69
N ASN A 68 1.74 14.20 -6.60
CA ASN A 68 1.12 13.12 -7.38
C ASN A 68 2.13 12.39 -8.28
N ILE A 69 3.06 13.11 -8.92
CA ILE A 69 4.15 12.49 -9.70
C ILE A 69 5.03 11.61 -8.81
N GLN A 70 5.36 12.06 -7.59
CA GLN A 70 6.14 11.25 -6.65
C GLN A 70 5.36 10.01 -6.18
N GLN A 71 4.04 10.15 -5.98
CA GLN A 71 3.17 9.04 -5.60
C GLN A 71 2.99 8.01 -6.72
N SER A 72 3.11 8.38 -8.00
CA SER A 72 2.94 7.47 -9.15
C SER A 72 3.79 6.19 -9.07
N LYS A 73 5.03 6.27 -8.59
CA LYS A 73 5.89 5.09 -8.40
C LYS A 73 5.34 4.14 -7.33
N ARG A 74 4.79 4.70 -6.25
CA ARG A 74 4.16 3.94 -5.18
C ARG A 74 2.88 3.30 -5.69
N GLU A 75 2.06 4.04 -6.45
CA GLU A 75 0.84 3.50 -7.07
C GLU A 75 1.16 2.29 -7.97
N GLU A 76 2.14 2.44 -8.86
CA GLU A 76 2.57 1.35 -9.74
C GLU A 76 3.07 0.14 -8.95
N TRP A 77 3.87 0.38 -7.91
CA TRP A 77 4.36 -0.67 -7.04
C TRP A 77 3.21 -1.41 -6.32
N ILE A 78 2.22 -0.71 -5.77
CA ILE A 78 1.07 -1.34 -5.11
C ILE A 78 0.25 -2.15 -6.12
N LYS A 79 0.01 -1.60 -7.31
CA LYS A 79 -0.72 -2.31 -8.38
C LYS A 79 -0.03 -3.61 -8.77
N GLN A 80 1.29 -3.58 -8.98
CA GLN A 80 2.07 -4.78 -9.28
C GLN A 80 2.07 -5.77 -8.10
N THR A 81 2.13 -5.26 -6.87
CA THR A 81 2.11 -6.07 -5.65
C THR A 81 0.76 -6.77 -5.47
N SER A 82 -0.35 -6.07 -5.67
CA SER A 82 -1.70 -6.67 -5.66
C SER A 82 -1.81 -7.81 -6.65
N PHE A 83 -1.33 -7.60 -7.89
CA PHE A 83 -1.32 -8.65 -8.91
C PHE A 83 -0.50 -9.89 -8.49
N ARG A 84 0.68 -9.67 -7.89
CA ARG A 84 1.53 -10.76 -7.39
C ARG A 84 0.86 -11.53 -6.24
N ILE A 85 0.11 -10.84 -5.38
CA ILE A 85 -0.66 -11.49 -4.32
C ILE A 85 -1.74 -12.39 -4.91
N ASP A 86 -2.48 -11.93 -5.92
CA ASP A 86 -3.49 -12.77 -6.60
C ASP A 86 -2.86 -14.00 -7.26
N GLN A 87 -1.70 -13.81 -7.90
CA GLN A 87 -0.91 -14.91 -8.45
C GLN A 87 -0.44 -15.89 -7.36
N PHE A 88 -0.07 -15.41 -6.18
CA PHE A 88 0.28 -16.27 -5.05
C PHE A 88 -0.95 -17.04 -4.54
N LEU A 89 -2.08 -16.37 -4.32
CA LEU A 89 -3.31 -16.99 -3.80
C LEU A 89 -3.82 -18.09 -4.73
N SER A 90 -3.79 -17.87 -6.05
CA SER A 90 -4.15 -18.88 -7.05
C SER A 90 -3.26 -20.13 -7.01
N ARG A 91 -1.99 -19.99 -6.61
CA ARG A 91 -1.01 -21.09 -6.54
C ARG A 91 -1.11 -21.95 -5.28
N LEU A 92 -1.85 -21.54 -4.26
CA LEU A 92 -2.07 -22.34 -3.05
C LEU A 92 -2.82 -23.66 -3.33
N GLY A 93 -3.34 -23.84 -4.54
CA GLY A 93 -4.03 -25.05 -4.97
C GLY A 93 -5.48 -25.12 -4.46
N ASN A 94 -6.18 -26.20 -4.82
CA ASN A 94 -7.59 -26.41 -4.51
C ASN A 94 -7.83 -27.48 -3.42
N GLY A 95 -6.77 -28.00 -2.82
CA GLY A 95 -6.88 -28.90 -1.67
C GLY A 95 -7.38 -28.17 -0.43
N ARG A 96 -7.82 -28.92 0.59
CA ARG A 96 -8.36 -28.35 1.84
C ARG A 96 -7.41 -27.34 2.50
N ALA A 97 -6.14 -27.72 2.70
CA ALA A 97 -5.15 -26.84 3.31
C ALA A 97 -4.89 -25.56 2.49
N GLY A 98 -4.86 -25.66 1.16
CA GLY A 98 -4.66 -24.51 0.28
C GLY A 98 -5.85 -23.55 0.30
N LYS A 99 -7.07 -24.10 0.35
CA LYS A 99 -8.30 -23.33 0.51
C LYS A 99 -8.34 -22.62 1.86
N ASP A 100 -8.04 -23.34 2.94
CA ASP A 100 -8.02 -22.77 4.30
C ASP A 100 -6.98 -21.64 4.41
N GLN A 101 -5.79 -21.82 3.84
CA GLN A 101 -4.77 -20.76 3.80
C GLN A 101 -5.22 -19.54 3.01
N ARG A 102 -5.84 -19.75 1.83
CA ARG A 102 -6.37 -18.67 1.01
C ARG A 102 -7.45 -17.89 1.78
N ASP A 103 -8.39 -18.60 2.40
CA ASP A 103 -9.48 -18.01 3.16
C ASP A 103 -8.96 -17.22 4.37
N ILE A 104 -7.97 -17.74 5.10
CA ILE A 104 -7.33 -17.02 6.21
C ILE A 104 -6.70 -15.72 5.73
N ILE A 105 -5.95 -15.74 4.61
CA ILE A 105 -5.28 -14.54 4.10
C ILE A 105 -6.31 -13.51 3.65
N ILE A 106 -7.33 -13.94 2.92
CA ILE A 106 -8.37 -13.05 2.39
C ILE A 106 -9.13 -12.41 3.55
N LYS A 107 -9.74 -13.22 4.42
CA LYS A 107 -10.61 -12.74 5.49
C LYS A 107 -9.88 -11.91 6.53
N ARG A 108 -8.62 -12.24 6.82
CA ARG A 108 -7.88 -11.58 7.92
C ARG A 108 -7.16 -10.31 7.48
N TYR A 109 -6.73 -10.22 6.23
CA TYR A 109 -5.82 -9.15 5.80
C TYR A 109 -6.27 -8.39 4.54
N LEU A 110 -7.15 -8.96 3.71
CA LEU A 110 -7.55 -8.36 2.44
C LEU A 110 -9.02 -7.92 2.39
N GLU A 111 -9.88 -8.50 3.22
CA GLU A 111 -11.26 -8.06 3.41
C GLU A 111 -11.35 -6.93 4.45
N ASP A 112 -12.46 -6.18 4.38
CA ASP A 112 -12.75 -5.09 5.31
C ASP A 112 -13.10 -5.67 6.69
N GLU A 113 -12.62 -5.02 7.75
CA GLU A 113 -12.88 -5.44 9.14
C GLU A 113 -14.34 -5.20 9.59
N ASP A 114 -15.13 -4.48 8.78
CA ASP A 114 -16.46 -3.96 9.14
C ASP A 114 -17.66 -4.71 8.49
N VAL A 115 -17.48 -5.95 7.98
CA VAL A 115 -18.58 -6.77 7.41
C VAL A 115 -18.73 -8.13 8.10
#